data_AF-A0A2H0WPL7-F1
#
_entry.id   AF-A0A2H0WPL7-F1
#
_cell.length_a   1.000
_cell.length_b   1.000
_cell.length_c   1.000
_cell.angle_alpha   90.00
_cell.angle_beta   90.00
_cell.angle_gamma   90.00
#
_symmetry.space_group_name_H-M   'P 1'
#
loop_
_entity.id
_entity.type
_entity.pdbx_description
1 polymer ?
#
loop_
_entity_poly.entity_id
_entity_poly.type
_entity_poly.pdbx_seq_one_letter_code
_entity_poly.pdbx_strand_id
1 'polypeptide(L)'
;MKNKPLLIGVTILVLILGVIGYWLYEDHLNASGRLYPSQSKMCEMFAKSYLRTMREREITDDLGSDAWTMAIHIETEIHKLCQLELTHEAIRNYKPTALEKYQTEE
;
A
#
# COMPACT_ATOMS: atom_id res chain seq x y z
N MET A 1 1.19 53.27 11.62
CA MET A 1 1.42 51.81 11.49
C MET A 1 0.24 51.00 12.07
N LYS A 2 -0.99 51.25 11.62
CA LYS A 2 -2.22 50.76 12.29
C LYS A 2 -2.70 49.36 11.86
N ASN A 3 -2.08 48.76 10.83
CA ASN A 3 -2.61 47.54 10.20
C ASN A 3 -1.70 46.30 10.40
N LYS A 4 -0.62 46.44 11.18
CA LYS A 4 0.32 45.34 11.48
C LYS A 4 -0.34 44.10 12.11
N PRO A 5 -1.24 44.20 13.10
CA PRO A 5 -1.86 43.01 13.69
C PRO A 5 -2.83 42.32 12.71
N LEU A 6 -3.48 43.08 11.83
CA LEU A 6 -4.38 42.54 10.81
C LEU A 6 -3.60 41.76 9.73
N LEU A 7 -2.46 42.29 9.30
CA LEU A 7 -1.55 41.60 8.37
C LEU A 7 -1.05 40.27 8.96
N ILE A 8 -0.62 40.27 10.23
CA ILE A 8 -0.14 39.05 10.90
C ILE A 8 -1.26 37.99 10.97
N GLY A 9 -2.49 38.39 11.32
CA GLY A 9 -3.63 37.47 11.38
C GLY A 9 -3.95 36.83 10.03
N VAL A 10 -3.91 37.60 8.93
CA VAL A 10 -4.14 37.08 7.57
C VAL A 10 -3.04 36.11 7.16
N THR A 11 -1.78 36.41 7.46
CA THR A 11 -0.67 35.50 7.12
C THR A 11 -0.76 34.17 7.86
N ILE A 12 -1.15 34.19 9.14
CA ILE A 12 -1.37 32.97 9.94
C ILE A 12 -2.53 32.15 9.35
N LEU A 13 -3.63 32.79 8.96
CA LEU A 13 -4.77 32.11 8.37
C LEU A 13 -4.40 31.41 7.05
N VAL A 14 -3.63 32.07 6.18
CA VAL A 14 -3.16 31.50 4.91
C VAL A 14 -2.24 30.31 5.16
N LEU A 15 -1.35 30.39 6.15
CA LEU A 15 -0.48 29.28 6.54
C LEU A 15 -1.28 28.08 7.04
N ILE A 16 -2.29 28.29 7.90
CA ILE A 16 -3.14 27.21 8.41
C ILE A 16 -3.91 26.54 7.26
N LEU A 17 -4.52 27.33 6.37
CA LEU A 17 -5.23 26.80 5.20
C LEU A 17 -4.29 26.03 4.26
N GLY A 18 -3.05 26.50 4.08
CA GLY A 18 -2.03 25.82 3.29
C GLY A 18 -1.62 24.47 3.88
N VAL A 19 -1.44 24.41 5.21
CA VAL A 19 -1.11 23.15 5.92
C VAL A 19 -2.26 22.16 5.84
N ILE A 20 -3.50 22.61 6.06
CA ILE A 20 -4.69 21.73 5.95
C ILE A 20 -4.85 21.23 4.52
N GLY A 21 -4.69 22.09 3.53
CA GLY A 21 -4.74 21.73 2.11
C GLY A 21 -3.65 20.73 1.72
N TYR A 22 -2.43 20.89 2.24
CA TYR A 22 -1.33 19.95 2.05
C TYR A 22 -1.66 18.56 2.63
N TRP A 23 -2.14 18.50 3.87
CA TRP A 23 -2.54 17.25 4.51
C TRP A 23 -3.66 16.52 3.76
N LEU A 24 -4.69 17.24 3.31
CA LEU A 24 -5.77 16.65 2.51
C LEU A 24 -5.31 16.17 1.13
N TYR A 25 -4.35 16.88 0.52
CA TYR A 25 -3.77 16.49 -0.77
C TYR A 25 -2.87 15.25 -0.63
N GLU A 26 -2.05 15.18 0.42
CA GLU A 26 -1.21 14.02 0.73
C GLU A 26 -2.05 12.78 1.01
N ASP A 27 -3.14 12.91 1.78
CA ASP A 27 -4.05 11.81 2.07
C ASP A 27 -4.76 11.30 0.81
N HIS A 28 -5.16 12.19 -0.10
CA HIS A 28 -5.69 11.82 -1.41
C HIS A 28 -4.63 11.12 -2.28
N LEU A 29 -3.37 11.56 -2.27
CA LEU A 29 -2.29 10.91 -3.03
C LEU A 29 -2.00 9.49 -2.51
N ASN A 30 -2.00 9.31 -1.19
CA ASN A 30 -1.81 8.02 -0.53
C ASN A 30 -2.97 7.07 -0.83
N ALA A 31 -4.22 7.54 -0.73
CA ALA A 31 -5.40 6.73 -0.99
C ALA A 31 -5.61 6.37 -2.48
N SER A 32 -5.09 7.19 -3.41
CA SER A 32 -5.27 7.00 -4.86
C SER A 32 -4.13 6.23 -5.57
N GLY A 33 -3.08 5.84 -4.85
CA GLY A 33 -1.93 5.14 -5.43
C GLY A 33 -1.01 6.02 -6.29
N ARG A 34 -1.17 7.35 -6.24
CA ARG A 34 -0.41 8.32 -7.05
C ARG A 34 1.07 8.48 -6.68
N LEU A 35 1.53 7.85 -5.61
CA LEU A 35 2.96 7.70 -5.31
C LEU A 35 3.68 6.79 -6.32
N TYR A 36 2.93 6.00 -7.09
CA TYR A 36 3.48 5.05 -8.04
C TYR A 36 3.09 5.42 -9.49
N PRO A 37 3.99 5.22 -10.47
CA PRO A 37 3.76 5.59 -11.87
C PRO A 37 2.55 4.91 -12.53
N SER A 38 2.08 3.79 -11.98
CA SER A 38 0.90 3.05 -12.41
C SER A 38 0.39 2.16 -11.29
N GLN A 39 -0.87 1.72 -11.37
CA GLN A 39 -1.43 0.72 -10.45
C GLN A 39 -0.65 -0.60 -10.49
N SER A 40 -0.21 -1.03 -11.68
CA SER A 40 0.68 -2.19 -11.83
C SER A 40 1.99 -2.01 -11.04
N LYS A 41 2.59 -0.81 -11.06
CA LYS A 41 3.84 -0.54 -10.34
C LYS A 41 3.64 -0.45 -8.82
N MET A 42 2.53 0.12 -8.37
CA MET A 42 2.12 0.09 -6.96
C MET A 42 2.00 -1.34 -6.45
N CYS A 43 1.35 -2.19 -7.24
CA CYS A 43 1.07 -3.56 -6.86
C CYS A 43 2.33 -4.45 -6.90
N GLU A 44 3.22 -4.23 -7.87
CA GLU A 44 4.56 -4.82 -7.89
C GLU A 44 5.39 -4.43 -6.65
N MET A 45 5.34 -3.16 -6.24
CA MET A 45 6.05 -2.67 -5.06
C MET A 45 5.48 -3.24 -3.76
N PHE A 46 4.15 -3.41 -3.69
CA PHE A 46 3.48 -4.05 -2.55
C PHE A 46 3.90 -5.53 -2.42
N ALA A 47 3.85 -6.28 -3.52
CA ALA A 47 4.27 -7.68 -3.61
C ALA A 47 5.74 -7.86 -3.15
N LYS A 48 6.65 -7.03 -3.67
CA LYS A 48 8.07 -7.03 -3.27
C LYS A 48 8.29 -6.62 -1.81
N SER A 49 7.52 -5.65 -1.31
CA SER A 49 7.62 -5.22 0.09
C SER A 49 7.21 -6.34 1.04
N TYR A 50 6.18 -7.11 0.70
CA TYR A 50 5.74 -8.25 1.50
C TYR A 50 6.86 -9.29 1.66
N LEU A 51 7.53 -9.68 0.55
CA LEU A 51 8.66 -10.62 0.63
C LEU A 51 9.83 -10.10 1.45
N ARG A 52 10.16 -8.81 1.34
CA ARG A 52 11.24 -8.22 2.13
C ARG A 52 10.95 -8.31 3.63
N THR A 53 9.74 -7.96 4.04
CA THR A 53 9.33 -8.05 5.45
C THR A 53 9.31 -9.48 5.96
N MET A 54 8.84 -10.45 5.15
CA MET A 54 8.87 -11.86 5.56
C MET A 54 10.29 -12.41 5.66
N ARG A 55 11.20 -11.99 4.77
CA ARG A 55 12.62 -12.37 4.84
C ARG A 55 13.32 -11.82 6.08
N GLU A 56 13.06 -10.57 6.42
CA GLU A 56 13.58 -9.96 7.65
C GLU A 56 13.08 -10.72 8.88
N ARG A 57 11.80 -11.14 8.88
CA ARG A 57 11.23 -11.98 9.94
C ARG A 57 11.80 -13.39 9.97
N GLU A 58 12.07 -14.02 8.83
CA GLU A 58 12.71 -15.34 8.78
C GLU A 58 14.13 -15.27 9.38
N ILE A 59 14.87 -14.20 9.09
CA ILE A 59 16.21 -13.94 9.64
C ILE A 59 16.17 -13.72 11.16
N THR A 60 15.10 -13.13 11.72
CA THR A 60 14.99 -12.84 13.16
C THR A 60 14.30 -13.94 13.97
N ASP A 61 13.31 -14.63 13.38
CA ASP A 61 12.40 -15.54 14.09
C ASP A 61 12.55 -17.02 13.66
N ASP A 62 13.55 -17.36 12.83
CA ASP A 62 13.85 -18.72 12.32
C ASP A 62 12.59 -19.48 11.86
N LEU A 63 11.77 -18.81 11.06
CA LEU A 63 10.43 -19.27 10.65
C LEU A 63 10.43 -20.55 9.79
N GLY A 64 11.60 -21.09 9.44
CA GLY A 64 11.77 -22.32 8.67
C GLY A 64 11.44 -22.19 7.17
N SER A 65 11.89 -23.17 6.39
CA SER A 65 11.76 -23.19 4.91
C SER A 65 10.32 -23.14 4.43
N ASP A 66 9.37 -23.63 5.23
CA ASP A 66 7.97 -23.78 4.85
C ASP A 66 7.23 -22.44 4.93
N ALA A 67 7.54 -21.62 5.93
CA ALA A 67 6.99 -20.27 6.05
C ALA A 67 7.51 -19.34 4.94
N TRP A 68 8.79 -19.48 4.57
CA TRP A 68 9.36 -18.76 3.43
C TRP A 68 8.69 -19.17 2.11
N THR A 69 8.49 -20.47 1.92
CA THR A 69 7.79 -21.01 0.76
C THR A 69 6.34 -20.49 0.69
N MET A 70 5.65 -20.40 1.82
CA MET A 70 4.31 -19.80 1.90
C MET A 70 4.33 -18.31 1.56
N ALA A 71 5.33 -17.55 2.02
CA ALA A 71 5.47 -16.14 1.69
C ALA A 71 5.65 -15.91 0.18
N ILE A 72 6.41 -16.78 -0.50
CA ILE A 72 6.56 -16.76 -1.97
C ILE A 72 5.22 -17.00 -2.66
N HIS A 73 4.43 -17.97 -2.19
CA HIS A 73 3.10 -18.23 -2.78
C HIS A 73 2.14 -17.07 -2.58
N ILE A 74 2.15 -16.43 -1.41
CA ILE A 74 1.34 -15.23 -1.14
C ILE A 74 1.75 -14.09 -2.08
N GLU A 75 3.04 -13.84 -2.26
CA GLU A 75 3.52 -12.82 -3.20
C GLU A 75 3.09 -13.12 -4.64
N THR A 76 3.19 -14.38 -5.07
CA THR A 76 2.78 -14.81 -6.41
C THR A 76 1.29 -14.55 -6.65
N GLU A 77 0.44 -14.79 -5.64
CA GLU A 77 -1.00 -14.53 -5.74
C GLU A 77 -1.34 -13.03 -5.73
N ILE A 78 -0.64 -12.23 -4.91
CA ILE A 78 -0.72 -10.78 -4.98
C ILE A 78 -0.38 -10.31 -6.39
N HIS A 79 0.74 -10.79 -6.96
CA HIS A 79 1.16 -10.41 -8.31
C HIS A 79 0.12 -10.77 -9.39
N LYS A 80 -0.52 -11.94 -9.30
CA LYS A 80 -1.61 -12.33 -10.21
C LYS A 80 -2.83 -11.43 -10.08
N LEU A 81 -3.23 -11.11 -8.85
CA LEU A 81 -4.31 -10.14 -8.59
C LEU A 81 -3.99 -8.76 -9.18
N CYS A 82 -2.72 -8.34 -9.14
CA CYS A 82 -2.27 -7.10 -9.75
C CYS A 82 -2.38 -7.05 -11.28
N GLN A 83 -2.38 -8.22 -11.95
CA GLN A 83 -2.49 -8.33 -13.40
C GLN A 83 -3.95 -8.37 -13.87
N LEU A 84 -4.89 -8.61 -12.96
CA LEU A 84 -6.32 -8.56 -13.24
C LEU A 84 -6.80 -7.11 -13.19
N GLU A 85 -7.73 -6.75 -14.07
CA GLU A 85 -8.56 -5.59 -13.81
C GLU A 85 -9.34 -5.87 -12.52
N LEU A 86 -9.08 -5.09 -11.46
CA LEU A 86 -9.66 -5.23 -10.12
C LEU A 86 -11.15 -4.84 -10.09
N THR A 87 -11.95 -5.43 -10.97
CA THR A 87 -13.40 -5.34 -10.95
C THR A 87 -13.96 -6.27 -9.87
N HIS A 88 -15.13 -5.91 -9.31
CA HIS A 88 -15.81 -6.76 -8.31
C HIS A 88 -16.19 -8.15 -8.85
N GLU A 89 -16.29 -8.29 -10.17
CA GLU A 89 -16.54 -9.56 -10.83
C GLU A 89 -15.26 -10.41 -10.94
N ALA A 90 -14.16 -9.81 -11.39
CA ALA A 90 -12.86 -10.49 -11.48
C ALA A 90 -12.36 -10.97 -10.10
N ILE A 91 -12.57 -10.16 -9.05
CA ILE A 91 -12.21 -10.53 -7.67
C ILE A 91 -13.07 -11.71 -7.18
N ARG A 92 -14.38 -11.70 -7.44
CA ARG A 92 -15.28 -12.80 -7.02
C ARG A 92 -14.98 -14.12 -7.73
N ASN A 93 -14.48 -14.05 -8.95
CA ASN A 93 -14.15 -15.22 -9.75
C ASN A 93 -12.68 -15.63 -9.62
N TYR A 94 -11.89 -14.92 -8.82
CA TYR A 94 -10.50 -15.24 -8.59
C TYR A 94 -10.35 -16.55 -7.82
N LYS A 95 -9.60 -17.49 -8.39
CA LYS A 95 -9.24 -18.75 -7.72
C LYS A 95 -7.74 -18.75 -7.39
N PRO A 96 -7.36 -18.79 -6.09
CA PRO A 96 -5.98 -18.64 -5.70
C PRO A 96 -5.17 -19.92 -5.92
N THR A 97 -4.53 -20.02 -7.08
CA THR A 97 -3.85 -21.26 -7.53
C THR A 97 -2.66 -21.70 -6.67
N ALA A 98 -1.87 -20.78 -6.12
CA ALA A 98 -0.69 -21.13 -5.31
C ALA A 98 -1.00 -21.31 -3.82
N LEU A 99 -2.18 -20.87 -3.37
CA LEU A 99 -2.60 -20.98 -1.96
C LEU A 99 -3.56 -22.12 -1.69
N GLU A 100 -4.16 -22.73 -2.72
CA GLU A 100 -5.08 -23.88 -2.60
C GLU A 100 -4.51 -24.98 -1.70
N LYS A 101 -3.20 -25.27 -1.79
CA LYS A 101 -2.55 -26.31 -0.98
C LYS A 101 -2.53 -26.05 0.54
N TYR A 102 -2.70 -24.80 0.97
CA TYR A 102 -2.75 -24.43 2.40
C TYR A 102 -4.18 -24.39 2.95
N GLN A 103 -5.20 -24.50 2.09
CA GLN A 103 -6.61 -24.47 2.51
C GLN A 103 -7.09 -25.79 3.12
N THR A 104 -6.31 -26.86 2.95
CA THR A 104 -6.63 -28.22 3.42
C THR A 104 -5.94 -28.60 4.74
N GLU A 105 -5.19 -27.69 5.36
CA GLU A 105 -4.46 -27.95 6.62
C GLU A 105 -5.23 -27.51 7.89
N GLU A 106 -6.56 -27.64 7.92
CA GLU A 106 -7.39 -27.52 9.14
C GLU A 106 -7.70 -28.88 9.79
#